data_AF-A0A2A9LYZ4-F1
#
_entry.id   AF-A0A2A9LYZ4-F1
#
_cell.length_a   1.000
_cell.length_b   1.000
_cell.length_c   1.000
_cell.angle_alpha   90.00
_cell.angle_beta   90.00
_cell.angle_gamma   90.00
#
_symmetry.space_group_name_H-M   'P 1'
#
loop_
_entity.id
_entity.type
_entity.pdbx_description
1 polymer ?
#
loop_
_entity_poly.entity_id
_entity_poly.type
_entity_poly.pdbx_seq_one_letter_code
_entity_poly.pdbx_strand_id
1 'polypeptide(L)'
;MVAFAQSNDLLAKRYERQARVALEGGVGNPAFAWLSLGAVAVMQGNHAECDRCVRAAVNLSPRDQVVLANGMALFSAAGEFRRARELSLALEQVVLPTDFTAIGGLVNLHRTVLDFEGALDVIGRFKIRDSDPVVQSMKRLLASAEAHGLTQQMRESLIETAVGTVRAHGGVIRQTMVEDFGDAGLRLELYVSESAERCGELNWAIADALCEQFDDPAPGLVTIACRPASSFQFEGRIVSVAR
;
A
#
# COMPACT_ATOMS: atom_id res chain seq x y z
N MET A 1 -6.16 4.33 19.50
CA MET A 1 -6.44 5.74 19.87
C MET A 1 -6.22 6.56 18.62
N VAL A 2 -7.31 6.82 17.88
CA VAL A 2 -7.30 7.41 16.53
C VAL A 2 -7.39 8.92 16.69
N ALA A 3 -6.33 9.63 16.30
CA ALA A 3 -6.21 11.06 16.49
C ALA A 3 -6.15 11.76 15.12
N PHE A 4 -7.00 12.77 15.00
CA PHE A 4 -7.43 13.50 13.81
C PHE A 4 -6.27 14.18 13.04
N ALA A 5 -6.50 14.54 11.79
CA ALA A 5 -5.46 14.96 10.83
C ALA A 5 -4.56 16.17 11.22
N GLN A 6 -4.87 16.92 12.29
CA GLN A 6 -3.94 17.90 12.88
C GLN A 6 -3.02 17.32 13.97
N SER A 7 -3.40 16.23 14.63
CA SER A 7 -2.56 15.57 15.65
C SER A 7 -1.47 14.69 15.07
N ASN A 8 -1.59 14.28 13.80
CA ASN A 8 -0.55 13.46 13.16
C ASN A 8 0.70 14.26 12.80
N ASP A 9 0.62 15.56 12.48
CA ASP A 9 1.81 16.32 12.09
C ASP A 9 2.76 16.58 13.28
N LEU A 10 2.22 16.91 14.46
CA LEU A 10 3.03 17.07 15.67
C LEU A 10 3.62 15.74 16.13
N LEU A 11 2.85 14.66 16.04
CA LEU A 11 3.31 13.32 16.37
C LEU A 11 4.37 12.83 15.37
N ALA A 12 4.17 13.07 14.07
CA ALA A 12 5.13 12.78 13.01
C ALA A 12 6.43 13.55 13.22
N LYS A 13 6.38 14.86 13.51
CA LYS A 13 7.57 15.67 13.86
C LYS A 13 8.30 15.15 15.09
N ARG A 14 7.56 14.69 16.10
CA ARG A 14 8.16 14.07 17.30
C ARG A 14 8.88 12.78 16.93
N TYR A 15 8.26 11.89 16.17
CA TYR A 15 8.88 10.64 15.73
C TYR A 15 10.09 10.90 14.82
N GLU A 16 10.00 11.89 13.94
CA GLU A 16 11.12 12.32 13.10
C GLU A 16 12.32 12.73 13.95
N ARG A 17 12.10 13.60 14.93
CA ARG A 17 13.17 14.07 15.82
C ARG A 17 13.77 12.91 16.62
N GLN A 18 12.94 12.00 17.13
CA GLN A 18 13.41 10.84 17.88
C GLN A 18 14.27 9.92 17.01
N ALA A 19 13.84 9.65 15.76
CA ALA A 19 14.59 8.82 14.82
C ALA A 19 15.92 9.48 14.40
N ARG A 20 15.94 10.80 14.16
CA ARG A 20 17.18 11.54 13.86
C ARG A 20 18.17 11.49 15.03
N VAL A 21 17.70 11.71 16.25
CA VAL A 21 18.55 11.60 17.45
C VAL A 21 19.10 10.18 17.63
N ALA A 22 18.31 9.14 17.35
CA ALA A 22 18.77 7.76 17.41
C ALA A 22 19.90 7.49 16.40
N LEU A 23 19.77 8.01 15.18
CA LEU A 23 20.81 7.91 14.14
C LEU A 23 22.07 8.69 14.51
N GLU A 24 21.94 9.94 14.95
CA GLU A 24 23.07 10.82 15.32
C GLU A 24 23.82 10.30 16.55
N GLY A 25 23.08 9.80 17.56
CA GLY A 25 23.64 9.29 18.80
C GLY A 25 24.13 7.85 18.73
N GLY A 26 23.89 7.14 17.62
CA GLY A 26 24.23 5.72 17.46
C GLY A 26 23.50 4.80 18.45
N VAL A 27 22.29 5.19 18.88
CA VAL A 27 21.50 4.43 19.87
C VAL A 27 20.49 3.55 19.15
N GLY A 28 20.51 2.25 19.45
CA GLY A 28 19.58 1.28 18.89
C GLY A 28 19.99 0.78 17.49
N ASN A 29 19.05 0.13 16.79
CA ASN A 29 19.29 -0.37 15.43
C ASN A 29 19.09 0.76 14.40
N PRO A 30 20.13 1.19 13.67
CA PRO A 30 20.02 2.29 12.70
C PRO A 30 19.05 1.98 11.56
N ALA A 31 18.89 0.72 11.16
CA ALA A 31 17.92 0.34 10.13
C ALA A 31 16.48 0.65 10.56
N PHE A 32 16.14 0.41 11.83
CA PHE A 32 14.81 0.72 12.37
C PHE A 32 14.57 2.22 12.53
N ALA A 33 15.62 3.00 12.82
CA ALA A 33 15.51 4.45 12.84
C ALA A 33 15.25 5.01 11.43
N TRP A 34 15.91 4.47 10.41
CA TRP A 34 15.61 4.81 9.01
C TRP A 34 14.18 4.44 8.60
N LEU A 35 13.68 3.26 8.98
CA LEU A 35 12.27 2.90 8.74
C LEU A 35 11.29 3.84 9.44
N SER A 36 11.62 4.30 10.64
CA SER A 36 10.81 5.28 11.37
C SER A 36 10.74 6.62 10.62
N LEU A 37 11.84 7.08 10.03
CA LEU A 37 11.83 8.24 9.14
C LEU A 37 11.01 7.98 7.87
N GLY A 38 11.09 6.77 7.30
CA GLY A 38 10.26 6.35 6.17
C GLY A 38 8.77 6.41 6.50
N ALA A 39 8.36 5.90 7.67
CA ALA A 39 6.98 5.97 8.15
C ALA A 39 6.49 7.42 8.31
N VAL A 40 7.33 8.28 8.87
CA VAL A 40 7.04 9.73 8.96
C VAL A 40 6.86 10.33 7.57
N ALA A 41 7.73 9.99 6.61
CA ALA A 41 7.66 10.50 5.26
C ALA A 41 6.37 10.06 4.54
N VAL A 42 5.92 8.81 4.73
CA VAL A 42 4.60 8.33 4.24
C VAL A 42 3.46 9.15 4.84
N MET A 43 3.45 9.32 6.16
CA MET A 43 2.43 10.14 6.83
C MET A 43 2.41 11.59 6.32
N GLN A 44 3.56 12.10 5.88
CA GLN A 44 3.73 13.42 5.30
C GLN A 44 3.44 13.49 3.78
N GLY A 45 3.20 12.35 3.13
CA GLY A 45 3.05 12.24 1.67
C GLY A 45 4.34 12.48 0.89
N ASN A 46 5.49 12.46 1.58
CA ASN A 46 6.80 12.65 0.97
C ASN A 46 7.37 11.31 0.50
N HIS A 47 6.90 10.83 -0.66
CA HIS A 47 7.28 9.53 -1.19
C HIS A 47 8.77 9.41 -1.56
N ALA A 48 9.39 10.51 -2.00
CA ALA A 48 10.82 10.52 -2.32
C ALA A 48 11.67 10.29 -1.06
N GLU A 49 11.30 10.91 0.06
CA GLU A 49 11.98 10.70 1.34
C GLU A 49 11.69 9.30 1.91
N CYS A 50 10.46 8.79 1.75
CA CYS A 50 10.14 7.41 2.10
C CYS A 50 11.08 6.43 1.39
N ASP A 51 11.23 6.57 0.07
CA ASP A 51 12.14 5.74 -0.71
C ASP A 51 13.58 5.82 -0.24
N ARG A 52 14.10 7.03 -0.04
CA ARG A 52 15.46 7.23 0.47
C ARG A 52 15.65 6.51 1.82
N CYS A 53 14.69 6.64 2.72
CA CYS A 53 14.75 6.05 4.05
C CYS A 53 14.65 4.51 4.03
N VAL A 54 13.70 3.95 3.27
CA VAL A 54 13.56 2.49 3.14
C VAL A 54 14.80 1.88 2.51
N ARG A 55 15.35 2.48 1.44
CA ARG A 55 16.60 2.02 0.83
C ARG A 55 17.78 2.09 1.80
N ALA A 56 17.87 3.15 2.61
CA ALA A 56 18.91 3.24 3.64
C ALA A 56 18.79 2.12 4.68
N ALA A 57 17.56 1.81 5.15
CA ALA A 57 17.32 0.71 6.07
C ALA A 57 17.69 -0.65 5.47
N VAL A 58 17.24 -0.94 4.25
CA VAL A 58 17.51 -2.20 3.55
C VAL A 58 19.00 -2.36 3.26
N ASN A 59 19.72 -1.30 2.90
CA ASN A 59 21.18 -1.36 2.69
C ASN A 59 21.94 -1.73 3.96
N LEU A 60 21.47 -1.30 5.14
CA LEU A 60 22.08 -1.65 6.42
C LEU A 60 21.78 -3.08 6.85
N SER A 61 20.65 -3.65 6.43
CA SER A 61 20.19 -4.97 6.87
C SER A 61 19.40 -5.69 5.77
N PRO A 62 20.07 -6.11 4.68
CA PRO A 62 19.41 -6.56 3.45
C PRO A 62 18.71 -7.91 3.56
N ARG A 63 18.92 -8.64 4.65
CA ARG A 63 18.32 -9.96 4.93
C ARG A 63 17.49 -9.97 6.21
N ASP A 64 17.32 -8.81 6.85
CA ASP A 64 16.51 -8.73 8.05
C ASP A 64 15.02 -8.72 7.67
N GLN A 65 14.28 -9.74 8.12
CA GLN A 65 12.88 -9.94 7.77
C GLN A 65 12.00 -8.77 8.22
N VAL A 66 12.29 -8.19 9.39
CA VAL A 66 11.52 -7.06 9.93
C VAL A 66 11.78 -5.82 9.07
N VAL A 67 13.03 -5.59 8.65
CA VAL A 67 13.36 -4.46 7.77
C VAL A 67 12.67 -4.59 6.42
N LEU A 68 12.75 -5.76 5.80
CA LEU A 68 12.12 -6.01 4.50
C LEU A 68 10.58 -5.88 4.58
N ALA A 69 9.95 -6.52 5.58
CA ALA A 69 8.49 -6.47 5.75
C ALA A 69 7.97 -5.05 6.02
N ASN A 70 8.67 -4.26 6.86
CA ASN A 70 8.27 -2.88 7.09
C ASN A 70 8.54 -2.00 5.86
N GLY A 71 9.66 -2.20 5.15
CA GLY A 71 9.94 -1.50 3.90
C GLY A 71 8.86 -1.75 2.84
N MET A 72 8.42 -3.00 2.69
CA MET A 72 7.30 -3.38 1.83
C MET A 72 6.03 -2.63 2.20
N ALA A 73 5.63 -2.66 3.48
CA ALA A 73 4.42 -2.00 3.95
C ALA A 73 4.45 -0.48 3.71
N LEU A 74 5.61 0.16 3.93
CA LEU A 74 5.80 1.58 3.68
C LEU A 74 5.70 1.93 2.19
N PHE A 75 6.30 1.13 1.32
CA PHE A 75 6.15 1.32 -0.13
C PHE A 75 4.73 1.12 -0.60
N SER A 76 4.03 0.09 -0.14
CA SER A 76 2.61 -0.10 -0.45
C SER A 76 1.78 1.10 -0.01
N ALA A 77 1.93 1.55 1.24
CA ALA A 77 1.22 2.70 1.76
C ALA A 77 1.49 4.00 0.98
N ALA A 78 2.69 4.16 0.41
CA ALA A 78 3.05 5.28 -0.46
C ALA A 78 2.51 5.16 -1.89
N GLY A 79 1.94 4.01 -2.27
CA GLY A 79 1.56 3.69 -3.65
C GLY A 79 2.73 3.28 -4.55
N GLU A 80 3.89 2.96 -3.96
CA GLU A 80 5.10 2.52 -4.64
C GLU A 80 5.11 0.98 -4.83
N PHE A 81 4.08 0.46 -5.47
CA PHE A 81 3.79 -0.99 -5.49
C PHE A 81 4.89 -1.84 -6.14
N ARG A 82 5.54 -1.33 -7.18
CA ARG A 82 6.68 -2.00 -7.82
C ARG A 82 7.84 -2.24 -6.85
N ARG A 83 8.17 -1.22 -6.05
CA ARG A 83 9.22 -1.30 -5.02
C ARG A 83 8.82 -2.21 -3.87
N ALA A 84 7.54 -2.18 -3.48
CA ALA A 84 7.01 -3.11 -2.48
C ALA A 84 7.19 -4.56 -2.94
N ARG A 85 6.92 -4.86 -4.22
CA ARG A 85 7.14 -6.18 -4.81
C ARG A 85 8.62 -6.58 -4.86
N GLU A 86 9.53 -5.68 -5.23
CA GLU A 86 10.97 -5.97 -5.21
C GLU A 86 11.43 -6.43 -3.81
N LEU A 87 10.92 -5.79 -2.75
CA LEU A 87 11.21 -6.20 -1.38
C LEU A 87 10.49 -7.50 -0.97
N SER A 88 9.31 -7.79 -1.54
CA SER A 88 8.61 -9.06 -1.28
C SER A 88 9.44 -10.24 -1.76
N LEU A 89 10.02 -10.15 -2.95
CA LEU A 89 10.91 -11.17 -3.50
C LEU A 89 12.14 -11.38 -2.60
N ALA A 90 12.69 -10.31 -2.02
CA ALA A 90 13.79 -10.42 -1.07
C ALA A 90 13.37 -11.08 0.26
N LEU A 91 12.20 -10.72 0.80
CA LEU A 91 11.67 -11.29 2.04
C LEU A 91 11.37 -12.79 1.89
N GLU A 92 10.81 -13.21 0.76
CA GLU A 92 10.52 -14.61 0.47
C GLU A 92 11.76 -15.52 0.52
N GLN A 93 12.95 -14.98 0.24
CA GLN A 93 14.21 -15.74 0.29
C GLN A 93 14.72 -15.97 1.72
N VAL A 94 14.23 -15.21 2.69
CA VAL A 94 14.73 -15.22 4.06
C VAL A 94 13.68 -15.59 5.10
N VAL A 95 12.39 -15.58 4.74
CA VAL A 95 11.29 -15.90 5.66
C VAL A 95 11.35 -17.35 6.12
N LEU A 96 11.15 -17.56 7.42
CA LEU A 96 11.12 -18.91 8.00
C LEU A 96 9.74 -19.55 7.76
N PRO A 97 9.65 -20.86 7.46
CA PRO A 97 8.37 -21.54 7.27
C PRO A 97 7.42 -21.50 8.48
N THR A 98 7.95 -21.21 9.66
CA THR A 98 7.19 -21.11 10.91
C THR A 98 6.78 -19.68 11.25
N ASP A 99 7.25 -18.67 10.51
CA ASP A 99 6.88 -17.27 10.74
C ASP A 99 5.60 -16.92 9.99
N PHE A 100 4.47 -17.37 10.54
CA PHE A 100 3.15 -17.11 9.98
C PHE A 100 2.80 -15.61 9.91
N THR A 101 3.45 -14.76 10.71
CA THR A 101 3.23 -13.32 10.66
C THR A 101 3.85 -12.74 9.40
N ALA A 102 5.11 -13.06 9.12
CA ALA A 102 5.79 -12.64 7.89
C ALA A 102 5.14 -13.24 6.64
N ILE A 103 4.72 -14.51 6.70
CA ILE A 103 4.00 -15.18 5.61
C ILE A 103 2.65 -14.49 5.36
N GLY A 104 1.86 -14.20 6.39
CA GLY A 104 0.60 -13.46 6.25
C GLY A 104 0.81 -12.05 5.68
N GLY A 105 1.90 -11.38 6.07
CA GLY A 105 2.32 -10.10 5.52
C GLY A 105 2.63 -10.17 4.02
N LEU A 106 3.36 -11.21 3.57
CA LEU A 106 3.63 -11.46 2.16
C LEU A 106 2.34 -11.68 1.35
N VAL A 107 1.43 -12.53 1.85
CA VAL A 107 0.14 -12.78 1.19
C VAL A 107 -0.68 -11.50 1.08
N ASN A 108 -0.75 -10.69 2.14
CA ASN A 108 -1.48 -9.43 2.10
C ASN A 108 -0.81 -8.39 1.18
N LEU A 109 0.52 -8.38 1.09
CA LEU A 109 1.20 -7.52 0.12
C LEU A 109 0.85 -7.92 -1.30
N HIS A 110 1.01 -9.21 -1.63
CA HIS A 110 0.69 -9.75 -2.95
C HIS A 110 -0.74 -9.39 -3.35
N ARG A 111 -1.70 -9.54 -2.42
CA ARG A 111 -3.07 -9.04 -2.59
C ARG A 111 -3.14 -7.53 -2.87
N THR A 112 -2.39 -6.73 -2.13
CA THR A 112 -2.38 -5.26 -2.25
C THR A 112 -1.84 -4.79 -3.60
N VAL A 113 -0.83 -5.47 -4.15
CA VAL A 113 -0.27 -5.20 -5.48
C VAL A 113 -0.98 -5.95 -6.60
N LEU A 114 -2.11 -6.59 -6.30
CA LEU A 114 -2.92 -7.42 -7.20
C LEU A 114 -2.18 -8.61 -7.84
N ASP A 115 -1.13 -9.11 -7.18
CA ASP A 115 -0.38 -10.33 -7.54
C ASP A 115 -1.03 -11.57 -6.87
N PHE A 116 -2.18 -12.00 -7.39
CA PHE A 116 -2.90 -13.13 -6.80
C PHE A 116 -2.16 -14.47 -6.98
N GLU A 117 -1.41 -14.61 -8.07
CA GLU A 117 -0.56 -15.75 -8.36
C GLU A 117 0.57 -15.87 -7.33
N GLY A 118 1.29 -14.78 -7.07
CA GLY A 118 2.31 -14.71 -6.03
C GLY A 118 1.74 -14.99 -4.64
N ALA A 119 0.55 -14.47 -4.34
CA ALA A 119 -0.14 -14.78 -3.09
C ALA A 119 -0.41 -16.29 -2.95
N LEU A 120 -0.93 -16.93 -4.00
CA LEU A 120 -1.24 -18.37 -4.00
C LEU A 120 0.02 -19.25 -3.98
N ASP A 121 1.10 -18.83 -4.63
CA ASP A 121 2.40 -19.50 -4.55
C ASP A 121 2.95 -19.49 -3.12
N VAL A 122 2.93 -18.33 -2.45
CA VAL A 122 3.32 -18.21 -1.04
C VAL A 122 2.44 -19.12 -0.17
N ILE A 123 1.12 -19.06 -0.33
CA ILE A 123 0.15 -19.92 0.37
C ILE A 123 0.51 -21.42 0.20
N GLY A 124 0.79 -21.84 -1.03
CA GLY A 124 1.12 -23.23 -1.36
C GLY A 124 2.45 -23.68 -0.75
N ARG A 125 3.50 -22.87 -0.88
CA ARG A 125 4.84 -23.15 -0.31
C ARG A 125 4.80 -23.31 1.21
N PHE A 126 4.02 -22.48 1.88
CA PHE A 126 3.90 -22.51 3.35
C PHE A 126 2.74 -23.36 3.87
N LYS A 127 2.06 -24.11 2.97
CA LYS A 127 0.99 -25.08 3.31
C LYS A 127 -0.12 -24.48 4.17
N ILE A 128 -0.51 -23.23 3.88
CA ILE A 128 -1.71 -22.64 4.46
C ILE A 128 -2.91 -23.48 4.01
N ARG A 129 -3.84 -23.76 4.93
CA ARG A 129 -4.95 -24.67 4.67
C ARG A 129 -5.84 -24.12 3.56
N ASP A 130 -6.27 -25.00 2.67
CA ASP A 130 -7.14 -24.62 1.54
C ASP A 130 -8.51 -24.08 2.00
N SER A 131 -8.95 -24.45 3.21
CA SER A 131 -10.17 -23.93 3.84
C SER A 131 -10.04 -22.52 4.41
N ASP A 132 -8.85 -21.92 4.39
CA ASP A 132 -8.63 -20.58 4.91
C ASP A 132 -9.34 -19.53 4.02
N PRO A 133 -10.11 -18.58 4.60
CA PRO A 133 -10.82 -17.56 3.83
C PRO A 133 -9.93 -16.76 2.88
N VAL A 134 -8.67 -16.52 3.24
CA VAL A 134 -7.72 -15.79 2.40
C VAL A 134 -7.41 -16.58 1.12
N VAL A 135 -7.25 -17.91 1.24
CA VAL A 135 -7.00 -18.78 0.08
C VAL A 135 -8.17 -18.78 -0.88
N GLN A 136 -9.40 -18.88 -0.35
CA GLN A 136 -10.62 -18.83 -1.16
C GLN A 136 -10.81 -17.47 -1.84
N SER A 137 -10.52 -16.37 -1.13
CA SER A 137 -10.55 -15.03 -1.72
C SER A 137 -9.54 -14.89 -2.85
N MET A 138 -8.29 -15.35 -2.67
CA MET A 138 -7.26 -15.25 -3.72
C MET A 138 -7.60 -16.08 -4.96
N LYS A 139 -8.11 -17.30 -4.78
CA LYS A 139 -8.57 -18.15 -5.91
C LYS A 139 -9.71 -17.49 -6.69
N ARG A 140 -10.68 -16.91 -5.99
CA ARG A 140 -11.80 -16.18 -6.60
C ARG A 140 -11.32 -14.96 -7.38
N LEU A 141 -10.43 -14.16 -6.81
CA LEU A 141 -9.89 -12.97 -7.46
C LEU A 141 -9.05 -13.32 -8.69
N LEU A 142 -8.25 -14.38 -8.62
CA LEU A 142 -7.50 -14.88 -9.79
C LEU A 142 -8.45 -15.35 -10.90
N ALA A 143 -9.46 -16.16 -10.56
CA ALA A 143 -10.45 -16.63 -11.54
C ALA A 143 -11.23 -15.45 -12.18
N SER A 144 -11.54 -14.41 -11.40
CA SER A 144 -12.15 -13.19 -11.91
C SER A 144 -11.21 -12.45 -12.87
N ALA A 145 -9.93 -12.30 -12.52
CA ALA A 145 -8.94 -11.67 -13.41
C ALA A 145 -8.81 -12.44 -14.73
N GLU A 146 -8.73 -13.77 -14.68
CA GLU A 146 -8.67 -14.63 -15.87
C GLU A 146 -9.92 -14.51 -16.75
N ALA A 147 -11.11 -14.43 -16.15
CA ALA A 147 -12.37 -14.25 -16.88
C ALA A 147 -12.45 -12.92 -17.64
N HIS A 148 -11.77 -11.87 -17.14
CA HIS A 148 -11.62 -10.58 -17.82
C HIS A 148 -10.37 -10.51 -18.72
N GLY A 149 -9.61 -11.59 -18.87
CA GLY A 149 -8.37 -11.59 -19.66
C GLY A 149 -7.26 -10.71 -19.08
N LEU A 150 -7.34 -10.37 -17.78
CA LEU A 150 -6.36 -9.51 -17.13
C LEU A 150 -5.12 -10.29 -16.72
N THR A 151 -4.02 -10.01 -17.40
CA THR A 151 -2.70 -10.50 -16.97
C THR A 151 -2.26 -9.82 -15.68
N GLN A 152 -1.27 -10.42 -15.01
CA GLN A 152 -0.60 -9.80 -13.87
C GLN A 152 -0.03 -8.40 -14.20
N GLN A 153 0.65 -8.27 -15.35
CA GLN A 153 1.22 -7.00 -15.80
C GLN A 153 0.14 -5.94 -16.04
N MET A 154 -1.04 -6.32 -16.56
CA MET A 154 -2.17 -5.40 -16.72
C MET A 154 -2.68 -4.92 -15.36
N ARG A 155 -2.83 -5.82 -14.37
CA ARG A 155 -3.24 -5.44 -13.01
C ARG A 155 -2.25 -4.50 -12.33
N GLU A 156 -0.95 -4.72 -12.51
CA GLU A 156 0.08 -3.78 -12.05
C GLU A 156 -0.08 -2.42 -12.74
N SER A 157 -0.25 -2.42 -14.06
CA SER A 157 -0.43 -1.20 -14.84
C SER A 157 -1.69 -0.43 -14.44
N LEU A 158 -2.80 -1.10 -14.09
CA LEU A 158 -4.03 -0.44 -13.59
C LEU A 158 -3.73 0.39 -12.35
N ILE A 159 -3.05 -0.21 -11.37
CA ILE A 159 -2.69 0.46 -10.12
C ILE A 159 -1.72 1.61 -10.38
N GLU A 160 -0.68 1.38 -11.18
CA GLU A 160 0.32 2.40 -11.51
C GLU A 160 -0.29 3.58 -12.25
N THR A 161 -1.26 3.33 -13.14
CA THR A 161 -2.00 4.37 -13.87
C THR A 161 -2.79 5.23 -12.91
N ALA A 162 -3.53 4.63 -11.97
CA ALA A 162 -4.31 5.39 -11.00
C ALA A 162 -3.42 6.23 -10.06
N VAL A 163 -2.38 5.62 -9.49
CA VAL A 163 -1.42 6.35 -8.62
C VAL A 163 -0.71 7.46 -9.38
N GLY A 164 -0.27 7.17 -10.61
CA GLY A 164 0.38 8.14 -11.50
C GLY A 164 -0.54 9.32 -11.82
N THR A 165 -1.82 9.04 -12.10
CA THR A 165 -2.83 10.06 -12.41
C THR A 165 -3.05 11.00 -11.23
N VAL A 166 -3.19 10.48 -10.02
CA VAL A 166 -3.33 11.31 -8.81
C VAL A 166 -2.14 12.26 -8.66
N ARG A 167 -0.92 11.74 -8.81
CA ARG A 167 0.31 12.51 -8.67
C ARG A 167 0.47 13.55 -9.78
N ALA A 168 0.13 13.20 -11.02
CA ALA A 168 0.16 14.12 -12.16
C ALA A 168 -0.78 15.31 -11.98
N HIS A 169 -1.89 15.11 -11.27
CA HIS A 169 -2.86 16.16 -10.91
C HIS A 169 -2.53 16.87 -9.58
N GLY A 170 -1.32 16.68 -9.05
CA GLY A 170 -0.83 17.33 -7.84
C GLY A 170 -1.36 16.74 -6.53
N GLY A 171 -2.12 15.64 -6.58
CA GLY A 171 -2.66 14.98 -5.41
C GLY A 171 -1.56 14.33 -4.56
N VAL A 172 -1.55 14.63 -3.27
CA VAL A 172 -0.60 14.03 -2.31
C VAL A 172 -1.23 12.83 -1.63
N ILE A 173 -0.87 11.62 -2.08
CA ILE A 173 -1.27 10.37 -1.42
C ILE A 173 -0.57 10.29 -0.06
N ARG A 174 -1.33 10.01 1.00
CA ARG A 174 -0.84 9.83 2.37
C ARG A 174 -0.84 8.36 2.79
N GLN A 175 -1.70 7.57 2.16
CA GLN A 175 -1.88 6.17 2.44
C GLN A 175 -2.64 5.52 1.29
N THR A 176 -2.34 4.26 1.01
CA THR A 176 -3.19 3.39 0.20
C THR A 176 -3.75 2.27 1.07
N MET A 177 -4.91 1.75 0.69
CA MET A 177 -5.51 0.59 1.34
C MET A 177 -6.26 -0.26 0.33
N VAL A 178 -6.24 -1.58 0.50
CA VAL A 178 -7.03 -2.52 -0.30
C VAL A 178 -8.05 -3.21 0.58
N GLU A 179 -9.32 -2.97 0.28
CA GLU A 179 -10.47 -3.59 0.93
C GLU A 179 -11.06 -4.68 0.01
N ASP A 180 -11.50 -5.79 0.62
CA ASP A 180 -12.17 -6.89 -0.10
C ASP A 180 -13.68 -6.79 0.15
N PHE A 181 -14.44 -6.64 -0.93
CA PHE A 181 -15.90 -6.56 -0.92
C PHE A 181 -16.56 -7.88 -1.32
N GLY A 182 -15.85 -9.00 -1.21
CA GLY A 182 -16.35 -10.31 -1.63
C GLY A 182 -16.68 -10.26 -3.12
N ASP A 183 -17.89 -10.65 -3.49
CA ASP A 183 -18.32 -10.76 -4.90
C ASP A 183 -18.24 -9.44 -5.68
N ALA A 184 -18.17 -8.28 -5.02
CA ALA A 184 -17.97 -7.00 -5.67
C ALA A 184 -16.49 -6.67 -5.97
N GLY A 185 -15.58 -7.60 -5.71
CA GLY A 185 -14.16 -7.46 -5.99
C GLY A 185 -13.39 -6.70 -4.90
N LEU A 186 -12.25 -6.13 -5.28
CA LEU A 186 -11.41 -5.30 -4.43
C LEU A 186 -11.70 -3.82 -4.63
N ARG A 187 -11.40 -3.02 -3.60
CA ARG A 187 -11.31 -1.57 -3.72
C ARG A 187 -9.96 -1.07 -3.26
N LEU A 188 -9.22 -0.43 -4.16
CA LEU A 188 -8.01 0.32 -3.83
C LEU A 188 -8.41 1.75 -3.45
N GLU A 189 -8.25 2.08 -2.18
CA GLU A 189 -8.46 3.43 -1.67
C GLU A 189 -7.14 4.20 -1.64
N LEU A 190 -7.14 5.38 -2.26
CA LEU A 190 -6.04 6.34 -2.26
C LEU A 190 -6.43 7.52 -1.35
N TYR A 191 -5.88 7.55 -0.13
CA TYR A 191 -6.14 8.64 0.81
C TYR A 191 -5.25 9.82 0.50
N VAL A 192 -5.84 10.95 0.10
CA VAL A 192 -5.12 12.13 -0.38
C VAL A 192 -5.34 13.35 0.52
N SER A 193 -4.38 14.27 0.57
CA SER A 193 -4.49 15.54 1.32
C SER A 193 -5.34 16.61 0.63
N GLU A 194 -6.45 16.20 0.02
CA GLU A 194 -7.31 17.06 -0.78
C GLU A 194 -8.71 17.17 -0.18
N SER A 195 -9.48 18.17 -0.64
CA SER A 195 -10.90 18.28 -0.31
C SER A 195 -11.70 17.15 -0.94
N ALA A 196 -12.93 16.92 -0.45
CA ALA A 196 -13.84 15.93 -1.03
C ALA A 196 -14.18 16.24 -2.50
N GLU A 197 -14.38 17.53 -2.83
CA GLU A 197 -14.59 18.00 -4.20
C GLU A 197 -13.40 17.64 -5.10
N ARG A 198 -12.18 17.98 -4.66
CA ARG A 198 -10.96 17.65 -5.39
C ARG A 198 -10.73 16.14 -5.50
N CYS A 199 -11.11 15.35 -4.51
CA CYS A 199 -11.11 13.88 -4.62
C CYS A 199 -12.08 13.39 -5.68
N GLY A 200 -13.24 14.04 -5.85
CA GLY A 200 -14.17 13.77 -6.95
C GLY A 200 -13.50 14.00 -8.31
N GLU A 201 -12.84 15.14 -8.49
CA GLU A 201 -12.09 15.44 -9.71
C GLU A 201 -10.97 14.42 -9.98
N LEU A 202 -10.22 14.02 -8.95
CA LEU A 202 -9.19 12.99 -9.07
C LEU A 202 -9.79 11.62 -9.44
N ASN A 203 -10.96 11.25 -8.91
CA ASN A 203 -11.65 10.02 -9.30
C ASN A 203 -12.06 10.03 -10.77
N TRP A 204 -12.56 11.16 -11.28
CA TRP A 204 -12.86 11.32 -12.70
C TRP A 204 -11.59 11.19 -13.55
N ALA A 205 -10.52 11.88 -13.18
CA ALA A 205 -9.25 11.80 -13.90
C ALA A 205 -8.69 10.36 -13.94
N ILE A 206 -8.80 9.61 -12.84
CA ILE A 206 -8.41 8.19 -12.80
C ILE A 206 -9.28 7.38 -13.77
N ALA A 207 -10.60 7.56 -13.73
CA ALA A 207 -11.51 6.82 -14.61
C ALA A 207 -11.21 7.11 -16.08
N ASP A 208 -10.97 8.37 -16.45
CA ASP A 208 -10.60 8.77 -17.81
C ASP A 208 -9.27 8.11 -18.23
N ALA A 209 -8.22 8.22 -17.40
CA ALA A 209 -6.92 7.61 -17.69
C ALA A 209 -6.99 6.08 -17.84
N LEU A 210 -7.82 5.41 -17.03
CA LEU A 210 -8.04 3.97 -17.15
C LEU A 210 -8.80 3.62 -18.44
N CYS A 211 -9.83 4.37 -18.82
CA CYS A 211 -10.56 4.14 -20.07
C CYS A 211 -9.72 4.45 -21.32
N GLU A 212 -8.77 5.39 -21.23
CA GLU A 212 -7.84 5.68 -22.32
C GLU A 212 -6.81 4.57 -22.53
N GLN A 213 -6.37 3.92 -21.44
CA GLN A 213 -5.28 2.95 -21.48
C GLN A 213 -5.76 1.50 -21.59
N PHE A 214 -6.99 1.19 -21.18
CA PHE A 214 -7.51 -0.17 -21.10
C PHE A 214 -8.90 -0.27 -21.76
N ASP A 215 -9.07 -1.25 -22.66
CA ASP A 215 -10.36 -1.54 -23.29
C ASP A 215 -11.42 -2.00 -22.26
N ASP A 216 -11.00 -2.76 -21.25
CA ASP A 216 -11.80 -3.11 -20.07
C ASP A 216 -10.93 -2.96 -18.81
N PRO A 217 -11.15 -1.93 -17.95
CA PRO A 217 -10.43 -1.78 -16.71
C PRO A 217 -10.89 -2.77 -15.61
N ALA A 218 -11.83 -3.68 -15.93
CA ALA A 218 -12.42 -4.70 -15.06
C ALA A 218 -12.86 -4.17 -13.70
N PRO A 219 -13.83 -3.24 -13.65
CA PRO A 219 -14.31 -2.67 -12.39
C PRO A 219 -14.95 -3.72 -11.46
N GLY A 220 -15.34 -4.88 -11.98
CA GLY A 220 -15.81 -6.02 -11.18
C GLY A 220 -14.69 -6.77 -10.43
N LEU A 221 -13.42 -6.60 -10.85
CA LEU A 221 -12.26 -7.13 -10.15
C LEU A 221 -11.72 -6.13 -9.14
N VAL A 222 -11.44 -4.90 -9.58
CA VAL A 222 -10.88 -3.85 -8.74
C VAL A 222 -11.50 -2.50 -9.10
N THR A 223 -12.00 -1.81 -8.09
CA THR A 223 -12.38 -0.40 -8.17
C THR A 223 -11.31 0.46 -7.51
N ILE A 224 -11.15 1.70 -7.97
CA ILE A 224 -10.16 2.64 -7.42
C ILE A 224 -10.87 3.91 -6.98
N ALA A 225 -10.56 4.37 -5.78
CA ALA A 225 -11.21 5.54 -5.19
C ALA A 225 -10.21 6.44 -4.44
N CYS A 226 -10.16 7.71 -4.81
CA CYS A 226 -9.57 8.78 -4.02
C CYS A 226 -10.51 9.22 -2.91
N ARG A 227 -9.97 9.34 -1.69
CA ARG A 227 -10.70 9.81 -0.51
C ARG A 227 -9.90 10.88 0.23
N PRO A 228 -10.55 11.87 0.86
CA PRO A 228 -9.85 12.78 1.74
C PRO A 228 -9.16 12.01 2.87
N ALA A 229 -7.92 12.36 3.19
CA ALA A 229 -7.22 11.76 4.31
C ALA A 229 -7.93 12.12 5.63
N SER A 230 -8.44 13.34 5.78
CA SER A 230 -9.11 13.79 7.00
C SER A 230 -10.63 13.72 6.89
N SER A 231 -11.32 13.85 8.03
CA SER A 231 -12.73 14.19 8.03
C SER A 231 -13.01 15.43 7.16
N PHE A 232 -14.17 15.49 6.54
CA PHE A 232 -14.60 16.61 5.69
C PHE A 232 -16.04 17.00 6.00
N GLN A 233 -16.46 18.18 5.53
CA GLN A 233 -17.85 18.63 5.69
C GLN A 233 -18.65 18.31 4.42
N PHE A 234 -19.82 17.70 4.59
CA PHE A 234 -20.77 17.40 3.52
C PHE A 234 -22.18 17.78 3.97
N GLU A 235 -22.87 18.63 3.21
CA GLU A 235 -24.22 19.14 3.54
C GLU A 235 -24.33 19.66 4.97
N GLY A 236 -23.31 20.39 5.43
CA GLY A 236 -23.25 20.95 6.78
C GLY A 236 -22.84 19.98 7.89
N ARG A 237 -22.67 18.69 7.61
CA ARG A 237 -22.27 17.65 8.59
C ARG A 237 -20.79 17.28 8.46
N ILE A 238 -20.11 17.05 9.58
CA ILE A 238 -18.75 16.50 9.58
C ILE A 238 -18.85 14.99 9.35
N VAL A 239 -18.26 14.53 8.25
CA VAL A 239 -18.13 13.10 7.92
C VAL A 239 -16.73 12.67 8.33
N SER A 240 -16.65 11.69 9.22
CA SER A 240 -15.36 11.05 9.56
C SER A 240 -15.00 10.04 8.49
N VAL A 241 -13.76 10.11 8.01
CA VAL A 241 -13.23 9.12 7.08
C VAL A 241 -12.71 7.94 7.91
N ALA A 242 -13.37 6.79 7.78
CA ALA A 242 -12.84 5.53 8.31
C ALA A 242 -11.61 5.13 7.47
N ARG A 243 -10.56 4.68 8.15
CA ARG A 243 -9.33 4.14 7.59
C ARG A 243 -8.97 2.86 8.33
#